data_AF-A0AAU7C9P9-F1
#
_entry.id   AF-A0AAU7C9P9-F1
#
_cell.length_a   1.000
_cell.length_b   1.000
_cell.length_c   1.000
_cell.angle_alpha   90.00
_cell.angle_beta   90.00
_cell.angle_gamma   90.00
#
_symmetry.space_group_name_H-M   'P 1'
#
loop_
_entity.id
_entity.type
_entity.pdbx_description
1 polymer ?
#
loop_
_entity_poly.entity_id
_entity_poly.type
_entity_poly.pdbx_seq_one_letter_code
_entity_poly.pdbx_strand_id
1 'polypeptide(L)'
;MSPLPGRRLAPHLLIGLALTILAGAGEDENWQRLRSMPREQRVILAEKIREFDRLDRHEKAAIRTLDEKLATLPPLERANYHAVLRRYHLWLQTLSENERTQLLEAKAPKDKLALIAKLRDKQGQDVDQAPTYLLFQLADLRGRSPFEVAQMLRFWFTLTPVERAEIEKLGPRDRMKRLLELSRQAKIGPLPQLTPKEEAETAKQLDAKLQAKGWLRNQLNKDSEKQAIDRRRLVNNYYFVANPPKPVSAANLLRFETAMPSWIRTTFDHLAPEEARRRLTILYRLIYRDGKEIPASGPGPDAPAREAVKPVKPPVTTPTPSTGPPI
;
A
#
# COMPACT_ATOMS: atom_id res chain seq x y z
N MET A 1 43.97 24.79 -29.95
CA MET A 1 43.73 23.62 -29.10
C MET A 1 43.19 24.13 -27.77
N SER A 2 41.87 24.07 -27.60
CA SER A 2 41.18 24.54 -26.39
C SER A 2 40.71 23.33 -25.60
N PRO A 3 40.95 23.24 -24.28
CA PRO A 3 40.51 22.10 -23.51
C PRO A 3 39.00 22.17 -23.27
N LEU A 4 38.35 21.02 -23.48
CA LEU A 4 36.91 20.82 -23.27
C LEU A 4 36.57 20.88 -21.77
N PRO A 5 35.41 21.44 -21.39
CA PRO A 5 34.97 21.53 -19.99
C PRO A 5 34.54 20.16 -19.45
N GLY A 6 35.02 19.85 -18.25
CA GLY A 6 34.72 18.62 -17.51
C GLY A 6 33.22 18.48 -17.22
N ARG A 7 32.59 17.49 -17.87
CA ARG A 7 31.29 16.94 -17.48
C ARG A 7 31.45 16.23 -16.13
N ARG A 8 31.06 16.90 -15.04
CA ARG A 8 30.81 16.24 -13.76
C ARG A 8 29.52 15.44 -13.90
N LEU A 9 29.66 14.12 -13.97
CA LEU A 9 28.54 13.18 -13.91
C LEU A 9 27.94 13.21 -12.49
N ALA A 10 26.64 13.44 -12.42
CA ALA A 10 25.87 13.43 -11.19
C ALA A 10 25.90 12.04 -10.51
N PRO A 11 26.13 11.95 -9.19
CA PRO A 11 25.82 10.74 -8.45
C PRO A 11 24.34 10.79 -8.04
N HIS A 12 23.47 10.19 -8.85
CA HIS A 12 22.12 9.86 -8.42
C HIS A 12 22.19 8.72 -7.41
N LEU A 13 22.14 9.04 -6.11
CA LEU A 13 21.98 8.04 -5.06
C LEU A 13 20.52 7.53 -5.06
N LEU A 14 20.21 6.64 -6.00
CA LEU A 14 18.91 6.00 -6.18
C LEU A 14 18.88 4.65 -5.45
N ILE A 15 18.57 4.67 -4.14
CA ILE A 15 18.17 3.44 -3.42
C ILE A 15 16.70 3.58 -3.07
N GLY A 16 15.86 3.10 -3.98
CA GLY A 16 14.40 3.13 -3.90
C GLY A 16 13.72 1.97 -4.61
N LEU A 17 14.45 0.88 -4.85
CA LEU A 17 13.86 -0.41 -5.13
C LEU A 17 14.11 -1.29 -3.92
N ALA A 18 13.10 -2.06 -3.51
CA ALA A 18 13.22 -3.09 -2.49
C ALA A 18 14.22 -4.16 -2.94
N LEU A 19 15.52 -3.92 -2.74
CA LEU A 19 16.51 -4.97 -2.70
C LEU A 19 16.34 -5.65 -1.34
N THR A 20 15.70 -6.81 -1.36
CA THR A 20 15.87 -7.80 -0.32
C THR A 20 17.31 -8.30 -0.43
N ILE A 21 18.17 -7.67 0.39
CA ILE A 21 19.48 -8.06 0.92
C ILE A 21 20.09 -9.33 0.30
N LEU A 22 21.28 -9.15 -0.29
CA LEU A 22 22.16 -10.17 -0.87
C LEU A 22 22.94 -10.97 0.20
N ALA A 23 22.60 -10.84 1.48
CA ALA A 23 23.37 -11.42 2.58
C ALA A 23 22.61 -12.61 3.19
N GLY A 24 23.05 -13.83 2.84
CA GLY A 24 22.73 -15.04 3.62
C GLY A 24 22.10 -16.21 2.86
N ALA A 25 21.77 -16.05 1.57
CA ALA A 25 21.24 -17.14 0.76
C ALA A 25 22.34 -17.75 -0.12
N GLY A 26 22.43 -19.08 -0.16
CA GLY A 26 23.37 -19.79 -1.02
C GLY A 26 23.23 -19.37 -2.49
N GLU A 27 24.29 -19.51 -3.27
CA GLU A 27 24.36 -19.06 -4.67
C GLU A 27 23.13 -19.52 -5.49
N ASP A 28 22.68 -20.75 -5.25
CA ASP A 28 21.51 -21.36 -5.87
C ASP A 28 20.18 -20.67 -5.56
N GLU A 29 19.97 -20.22 -4.32
CA GLU A 29 18.75 -19.49 -3.94
C GLU A 29 18.69 -18.10 -4.59
N ASN A 30 19.84 -17.43 -4.71
CA ASN A 30 19.93 -16.14 -5.37
C ASN A 30 19.63 -16.27 -6.87
N TRP A 31 20.14 -17.33 -7.51
CA TRP A 31 19.81 -17.64 -8.90
C TRP A 31 18.34 -18.00 -9.09
N GLN A 32 17.72 -18.76 -8.18
CA GLN A 32 16.29 -19.04 -8.24
C GLN A 32 15.42 -17.78 -8.09
N ARG A 33 15.78 -16.85 -7.20
CA ARG A 33 15.10 -15.55 -7.05
C ARG A 33 15.25 -14.66 -8.27
N LEU A 34 16.44 -14.62 -8.88
CA LEU A 34 16.65 -13.90 -10.13
C LEU A 34 15.81 -14.49 -11.27
N ARG A 35 15.74 -15.82 -11.38
CA ARG A 35 14.93 -16.49 -12.42
C ARG A 35 13.43 -16.29 -12.23
N SER A 36 12.96 -16.20 -10.99
CA SER A 36 11.54 -15.95 -10.68
C SER A 36 11.11 -14.48 -10.83
N MET A 37 12.06 -13.54 -10.96
CA MET A 37 11.74 -12.14 -11.23
C MET A 37 11.26 -11.89 -12.68
N PRO A 38 10.19 -11.09 -12.87
CA PRO A 38 9.80 -10.55 -14.17
C PRO A 38 10.97 -9.87 -14.90
N ARG A 39 11.00 -9.97 -16.23
CA ARG A 39 12.10 -9.45 -17.06
C ARG A 39 12.37 -7.95 -16.82
N GLU A 40 11.31 -7.15 -16.69
CA GLU A 40 11.42 -5.71 -16.42
C GLU A 40 12.15 -5.41 -15.10
N GLN A 41 11.84 -6.18 -14.05
CA GLN A 41 12.48 -6.02 -12.74
C GLN A 41 13.96 -6.43 -12.79
N ARG A 42 14.29 -7.47 -13.55
CA ARG A 42 15.69 -7.87 -13.79
C ARG A 42 16.50 -6.78 -14.52
N VAL A 43 15.89 -6.09 -15.49
CA VAL A 43 16.56 -4.99 -16.20
C VAL A 43 16.85 -3.83 -15.26
N ILE A 44 15.88 -3.41 -14.46
CA ILE A 44 16.06 -2.35 -13.46
C ILE A 44 17.16 -2.75 -12.46
N LEU A 45 17.12 -4.00 -11.97
CA LEU A 45 18.13 -4.51 -11.05
C LEU A 45 19.53 -4.48 -11.67
N ALA A 46 19.68 -4.91 -12.93
CA ALA A 46 20.96 -4.88 -13.63
C ALA A 46 21.49 -3.45 -13.79
N GLU A 47 20.63 -2.47 -14.07
CA GLU A 47 21.01 -1.05 -14.10
C GLU A 47 21.49 -0.55 -12.73
N LYS A 48 20.79 -0.92 -11.65
CA LYS A 48 21.19 -0.56 -10.28
C LYS A 48 22.50 -1.21 -9.83
N ILE A 49 22.76 -2.44 -10.25
CA ILE A 49 24.05 -3.09 -10.02
C ILE A 49 25.15 -2.33 -10.76
N ARG A 50 24.94 -1.96 -12.03
CA ARG A 50 25.92 -1.15 -12.77
C ARG A 50 26.17 0.22 -12.15
N GLU A 51 25.13 0.88 -11.64
CA GLU A 51 25.27 2.14 -10.90
C GLU A 51 26.11 1.93 -9.64
N PHE A 52 25.82 0.88 -8.86
CA PHE A 52 26.61 0.52 -7.68
C PHE A 52 28.06 0.22 -8.03
N ASP A 53 28.31 -0.49 -9.12
CA ASP A 53 29.66 -0.83 -9.59
C ASP A 53 30.46 0.38 -10.06
N ARG A 54 29.82 1.51 -10.35
CA ARG A 54 30.49 2.78 -10.67
C ARG A 54 30.90 3.58 -9.45
N LEU A 55 30.37 3.27 -8.27
CA LEU A 55 30.74 3.95 -7.03
C LEU A 55 32.20 3.67 -6.65
N ASP A 56 32.79 4.58 -5.87
CA ASP A 56 34.14 4.37 -5.38
C ASP A 56 34.19 3.24 -4.32
N ARG A 57 35.40 2.77 -4.01
CA ARG A 57 35.58 1.63 -3.09
C ARG A 57 35.09 1.94 -1.67
N HIS A 58 35.26 3.18 -1.21
CA HIS A 58 34.86 3.60 0.12
C HIS A 58 33.32 3.69 0.22
N GLU A 59 32.66 4.25 -0.78
CA GLU A 59 31.20 4.31 -0.88
C GLU A 59 30.57 2.92 -0.94
N LYS A 60 31.14 2.01 -1.76
CA LYS A 60 30.70 0.61 -1.82
C LYS A 60 30.81 -0.08 -0.46
N ALA A 61 31.93 0.12 0.23
CA ALA A 61 32.15 -0.46 1.56
C ALA A 61 31.17 0.10 2.59
N ALA A 62 30.91 1.41 2.57
CA ALA A 62 29.94 2.04 3.46
C ALA A 62 28.52 1.51 3.23
N ILE A 63 28.10 1.35 1.96
CA ILE A 63 26.78 0.79 1.62
C ILE A 63 26.66 -0.67 2.08
N ARG A 64 27.69 -1.50 1.83
CA ARG A 64 27.68 -2.91 2.29
C ARG A 64 27.61 -3.01 3.81
N THR A 65 28.35 -2.16 4.52
CA THR A 65 28.30 -2.09 5.99
C THR A 65 26.90 -1.72 6.49
N LEU A 66 26.20 -0.81 5.79
CA LEU A 66 24.81 -0.47 6.14
C LEU A 66 23.85 -1.61 5.85
N ASP A 67 23.99 -2.30 4.72
CA ASP A 67 23.18 -3.45 4.36
C ASP A 67 23.33 -4.59 5.37
N GLU A 68 24.57 -4.91 5.76
CA GLU A 68 24.88 -5.89 6.80
C GLU A 68 24.24 -5.51 8.15
N LYS A 69 24.37 -4.25 8.58
CA LYS A 69 23.72 -3.78 9.81
C LYS A 69 22.20 -3.94 9.74
N LEU A 70 21.57 -3.56 8.63
CA LEU A 70 20.13 -3.73 8.45
C LEU A 70 19.72 -5.22 8.44
N ALA A 71 20.55 -6.10 7.87
CA ALA A 71 20.30 -7.54 7.83
C ALA A 71 20.26 -8.17 9.22
N THR A 72 21.12 -7.70 10.14
CA THR A 72 21.21 -8.19 11.53
C THR A 72 20.07 -7.74 12.44
N LEU A 73 19.27 -6.75 12.02
CA LEU A 73 18.17 -6.25 12.85
C LEU A 73 17.00 -7.25 12.92
N PRO A 74 16.24 -7.24 14.03
CA PRO A 74 14.98 -7.96 14.13
C PRO A 74 14.04 -7.63 12.95
N PRO A 75 13.22 -8.59 12.47
CA PRO A 75 12.39 -8.39 11.27
C PRO A 75 11.51 -7.14 11.31
N LEU A 76 10.95 -6.82 12.47
CA LEU A 76 10.10 -5.64 12.68
C LEU A 76 10.88 -4.33 12.56
N GLU A 77 12.05 -4.25 13.19
CA GLU A 77 12.91 -3.05 13.13
C GLU A 77 13.46 -2.83 11.73
N ARG A 78 13.90 -3.90 11.07
CA ARG A 78 14.34 -3.87 9.67
C ARG A 78 13.24 -3.34 8.76
N ALA A 79 12.00 -3.79 8.95
CA ALA A 79 10.84 -3.27 8.21
C ALA A 79 10.62 -1.76 8.44
N ASN A 80 10.77 -1.29 9.69
CA ASN A 80 10.67 0.13 10.03
C ASN A 80 11.74 0.97 9.33
N TYR A 81 13.00 0.53 9.33
CA TYR A 81 14.08 1.22 8.62
C TYR A 81 13.83 1.28 7.11
N HIS A 82 13.41 0.18 6.49
CA HIS A 82 13.05 0.18 5.06
C HIS A 82 11.87 1.12 4.77
N ALA A 83 10.88 1.20 5.66
CA ALA A 83 9.77 2.14 5.52
C ALA A 83 10.25 3.59 5.58
N VAL A 84 11.17 3.94 6.50
CA VAL A 84 11.78 5.28 6.58
C VAL A 84 12.53 5.61 5.30
N LEU A 85 13.40 4.71 4.82
CA LEU A 85 14.18 4.91 3.60
C LEU A 85 13.27 5.11 2.37
N ARG A 86 12.20 4.32 2.27
CA ARG A 86 11.21 4.48 1.21
C ARG A 86 10.50 5.83 1.26
N ARG A 87 10.06 6.27 2.45
CA ARG A 87 9.45 7.61 2.61
C ARG A 87 10.44 8.71 2.25
N TYR A 88 11.69 8.60 2.69
CA TYR A 88 12.73 9.55 2.32
C TYR A 88 12.95 9.61 0.81
N HIS A 89 13.05 8.44 0.15
CA HIS A 89 13.21 8.36 -1.29
C HIS A 89 12.06 9.01 -2.06
N LEU A 90 10.82 8.69 -1.68
CA LEU A 90 9.63 9.29 -2.29
C LEU A 90 9.57 10.81 -2.05
N TRP A 91 9.95 11.26 -0.87
CA TRP A 91 10.05 12.69 -0.56
C TRP A 91 11.14 13.38 -1.40
N LEU A 92 12.32 12.79 -1.53
CA LEU A 92 13.44 13.34 -2.30
C LEU A 92 13.08 13.53 -3.78
N GLN A 93 12.24 12.65 -4.33
CA GLN A 93 11.71 12.78 -5.69
C GLN A 93 10.80 14.00 -5.87
N THR A 94 10.18 14.50 -4.79
CA THR A 94 9.29 15.67 -4.83
C THR A 94 10.04 16.99 -4.91
N LEU A 95 11.34 16.99 -4.61
CA LEU A 95 12.17 18.19 -4.58
C LEU A 95 12.53 18.64 -6.00
N SER A 96 12.67 19.96 -6.16
CA SER A 96 13.25 20.54 -7.37
C SER A 96 14.71 20.11 -7.57
N GLU A 97 15.22 20.20 -8.79
CA GLU A 97 16.63 19.87 -9.08
C GLU A 97 17.62 20.70 -8.26
N ASN A 98 17.29 21.98 -7.99
CA ASN A 98 18.11 22.84 -7.15
C ASN A 98 18.14 22.34 -5.69
N GLU A 99 16.99 22.01 -5.10
CA GLU A 99 16.91 21.49 -3.73
C GLU A 99 17.60 20.12 -3.59
N ARG A 100 17.49 19.25 -4.60
CA ARG A 100 18.23 17.99 -4.63
C ARG A 100 19.73 18.22 -4.69
N THR A 101 20.20 19.16 -5.50
CA THR A 101 21.62 19.51 -5.59
C THR A 101 22.16 20.02 -4.26
N GLN A 102 21.41 20.89 -3.56
CA GLN A 102 21.79 21.38 -2.23
C GLN A 102 21.93 20.25 -1.19
N LEU A 103 21.06 19.24 -1.23
CA LEU A 103 21.16 18.06 -0.36
C LEU A 103 22.36 17.17 -0.71
N LEU A 104 22.73 17.09 -1.98
CA LEU A 104 23.89 16.33 -2.44
C LEU A 104 25.21 17.02 -2.06
N GLU A 105 25.24 18.35 -2.11
CA GLU A 105 26.42 19.16 -1.79
C GLU A 105 26.72 19.24 -0.28
N ALA A 106 25.70 19.11 0.57
CA ALA A 106 25.88 19.04 2.01
C ALA A 106 26.68 17.78 2.38
N LYS A 107 27.94 17.93 2.82
CA LYS A 107 28.83 16.77 3.10
C LYS A 107 28.58 16.14 4.47
N ALA A 108 28.23 16.94 5.48
CA ALA A 108 28.01 16.43 6.83
C ALA A 108 26.57 15.92 7.03
N PRO A 109 26.37 14.78 7.74
CA PRO A 109 25.03 14.26 8.03
C PRO A 109 24.13 15.26 8.77
N LYS A 110 24.71 16.04 9.70
CA LYS A 110 23.97 17.05 10.47
C LYS A 110 23.41 18.16 9.58
N ASP A 111 24.22 18.63 8.63
CA ASP A 111 23.82 19.69 7.71
C ASP A 111 22.75 19.20 6.73
N LYS A 112 22.87 17.95 6.25
CA LYS A 112 21.82 17.30 5.46
C LYS A 112 20.50 17.25 6.23
N LEU A 113 20.52 16.82 7.49
CA LEU A 113 19.32 16.75 8.32
C LEU A 113 18.70 18.13 8.59
N ALA A 114 19.51 19.16 8.83
CA ALA A 114 19.04 20.52 9.00
C ALA A 114 18.40 21.08 7.71
N LEU A 115 18.99 20.79 6.55
CA LEU A 115 18.45 21.20 5.26
C LEU A 115 17.15 20.44 4.93
N ILE A 116 17.10 19.14 5.23
CA ILE A 116 15.85 18.35 5.16
C ILE A 116 14.77 18.99 6.03
N ALA A 117 15.06 19.33 7.29
CA ALA A 117 14.10 19.96 8.19
C ALA A 117 13.57 21.28 7.59
N LYS A 118 14.46 22.17 7.13
CA LYS A 118 14.08 23.43 6.50
C LYS A 118 13.21 23.26 5.25
N LEU A 119 13.56 22.32 4.37
CA LEU A 119 12.77 22.02 3.17
C LEU A 119 11.40 21.45 3.56
N ARG A 120 11.36 20.62 4.60
CA ARG A 120 10.11 20.05 5.10
C ARG A 120 9.20 21.11 5.72
N ASP A 121 9.74 22.06 6.47
CA ASP A 121 8.99 23.16 7.07
C ASP A 121 8.39 24.08 5.99
N LYS A 122 9.19 24.43 4.98
CA LYS A 122 8.73 25.21 3.82
C LYS A 122 7.58 24.50 3.08
N GLN A 123 7.70 23.20 2.89
CA GLN A 123 6.63 22.40 2.25
C GLN A 123 5.40 22.20 3.16
N GLY A 124 5.56 22.29 4.49
CA GLY A 124 4.47 22.24 5.46
C GLY A 124 3.68 23.55 5.52
N GLN A 125 4.33 24.69 5.26
CA GLN A 125 3.68 26.01 5.23
C GLN A 125 2.80 26.24 3.99
N ASP A 126 3.09 25.58 2.86
CA ASP A 126 2.27 25.62 1.63
C ASP A 126 1.06 24.66 1.67
N VAL A 127 0.95 23.84 2.73
CA VAL A 127 -0.10 22.86 2.92
C VAL A 127 -0.80 23.19 4.22
N ASP A 128 -1.75 24.11 4.16
CA ASP A 128 -2.69 24.28 5.24
C ASP A 128 -3.25 22.91 5.67
N GLN A 129 -2.87 22.54 6.89
CA GLN A 129 -3.54 21.60 7.81
C GLN A 129 -3.55 20.09 7.53
N ALA A 130 -2.48 19.50 6.99
CA ALA A 130 -2.32 18.05 7.13
C ALA A 130 -0.91 17.59 7.52
N PRO A 131 -0.75 16.76 8.57
CA PRO A 131 0.56 16.32 9.08
C PRO A 131 1.31 15.35 8.14
N THR A 132 0.73 15.00 6.99
CA THR A 132 1.29 14.02 6.03
C THR A 132 1.21 14.56 4.61
N TYR A 133 2.31 14.49 3.84
CA TYR A 133 2.36 15.03 2.47
C TYR A 133 1.32 14.40 1.54
N LEU A 134 0.82 15.21 0.60
CA LEU A 134 -0.16 14.78 -0.41
C LEU A 134 0.24 13.47 -1.12
N LEU A 135 1.50 13.27 -1.49
CA LEU A 135 1.94 12.02 -2.11
C LEU A 135 1.73 10.80 -1.20
N PHE A 136 1.97 10.94 0.10
CA PHE A 136 1.71 9.87 1.07
C PHE A 136 0.23 9.73 1.38
N GLN A 137 -0.55 10.81 1.31
CA GLN A 137 -2.02 10.74 1.43
C GLN A 137 -2.67 10.09 0.20
N LEU A 138 -2.03 10.22 -0.96
CA LEU A 138 -2.43 9.63 -2.24
C LEU A 138 -1.81 8.24 -2.47
N ALA A 139 -0.82 7.84 -1.67
CA ALA A 139 -0.17 6.54 -1.82
C ALA A 139 -1.18 5.43 -1.54
N ASP A 140 -1.55 4.67 -2.57
CA ASP A 140 -2.63 3.71 -2.50
C ASP A 140 -2.47 2.64 -1.40
N LEU A 141 -3.61 2.06 -1.00
CA LEU A 141 -3.69 0.81 -0.23
C LEU A 141 -3.26 -0.38 -1.11
N ARG A 142 -1.96 -0.43 -1.44
CA ARG A 142 -1.34 -1.40 -2.39
C ARG A 142 -1.96 -1.36 -3.79
N GLY A 143 -2.12 -0.18 -4.35
CA GLY A 143 -2.69 0.02 -5.69
C GLY A 143 -4.20 -0.18 -5.76
N ARG A 144 -4.92 0.13 -4.68
CA ARG A 144 -6.39 0.09 -4.62
C ARG A 144 -6.94 1.35 -3.99
N SER A 145 -8.11 1.74 -4.49
CA SER A 145 -8.88 2.84 -3.94
C SER A 145 -9.45 2.50 -2.55
N PRO A 146 -9.70 3.50 -1.69
CA PRO A 146 -10.37 3.30 -0.40
C PRO A 146 -11.72 2.57 -0.52
N PHE A 147 -12.49 2.84 -1.59
CA PHE A 147 -13.76 2.18 -1.85
C PHE A 147 -13.62 0.68 -2.09
N GLU A 148 -12.62 0.24 -2.87
CA GLU A 148 -12.38 -1.17 -3.14
C GLU A 148 -11.98 -1.91 -1.86
N VAL A 149 -11.10 -1.32 -1.05
CA VAL A 149 -10.66 -1.92 0.21
C VAL A 149 -11.80 -1.98 1.22
N ALA A 150 -12.60 -0.91 1.34
CA ALA A 150 -13.77 -0.90 2.21
C ALA A 150 -14.82 -1.94 1.78
N GLN A 151 -15.06 -2.13 0.48
CA GLN A 151 -15.97 -3.16 -0.02
C GLN A 151 -15.48 -4.57 0.36
N MET A 152 -14.18 -4.81 0.22
CA MET A 152 -13.58 -6.09 0.61
C MET A 152 -13.67 -6.33 2.12
N LEU A 153 -13.41 -5.31 2.93
CA LEU A 153 -13.52 -5.42 4.39
C LEU A 153 -14.96 -5.66 4.83
N ARG A 154 -15.92 -4.94 4.22
CA ARG A 154 -17.34 -5.17 4.46
C ARG A 154 -17.74 -6.62 4.18
N PHE A 155 -17.23 -7.22 3.11
CA PHE A 155 -17.44 -8.64 2.83
C PHE A 155 -16.67 -9.56 3.80
N TRP A 156 -15.42 -9.24 4.13
CA TRP A 156 -14.64 -9.99 5.11
C TRP A 156 -15.35 -10.13 6.46
N PHE A 157 -16.01 -9.06 6.91
CA PHE A 157 -16.76 -9.07 8.17
C PHE A 157 -18.02 -9.93 8.13
N THR A 158 -18.52 -10.31 6.95
CA THR A 158 -19.65 -11.26 6.84
C THR A 158 -19.21 -12.73 6.83
N LEU A 159 -17.91 -13.00 6.65
CA LEU A 159 -17.37 -14.35 6.63
C LEU A 159 -17.32 -14.96 8.03
N THR A 160 -17.59 -16.26 8.09
CA THR A 160 -17.36 -17.09 9.28
C THR A 160 -15.86 -17.27 9.55
N PRO A 161 -15.46 -17.61 10.79
CA PRO A 161 -14.06 -17.89 11.10
C PRO A 161 -13.44 -18.98 10.22
N VAL A 162 -14.22 -20.00 9.84
CA VAL A 162 -13.78 -21.09 8.95
C VAL A 162 -13.50 -20.56 7.55
N GLU A 163 -14.40 -19.78 6.97
CA GLU A 163 -14.20 -19.17 5.64
C GLU A 163 -13.00 -18.20 5.64
N ARG A 164 -12.81 -17.44 6.72
CA ARG A 164 -11.65 -16.55 6.88
C ARG A 164 -10.34 -17.36 6.88
N ALA A 165 -10.29 -18.45 7.65
CA ALA A 165 -9.12 -19.32 7.72
C ALA A 165 -8.78 -19.93 6.36
N GLU A 166 -9.77 -20.36 5.58
CA GLU A 166 -9.55 -20.88 4.22
C GLU A 166 -8.98 -19.82 3.28
N ILE A 167 -9.45 -18.58 3.36
CA ILE A 167 -8.88 -17.49 2.58
C ILE A 167 -7.45 -17.20 3.03
N GLU A 168 -7.15 -17.20 4.33
CA GLU A 168 -5.80 -16.93 4.82
C GLU A 168 -4.76 -17.95 4.36
N LYS A 169 -5.13 -19.19 4.05
CA LYS A 169 -4.22 -20.18 3.46
C LYS A 169 -3.77 -19.84 2.04
N LEU A 170 -4.54 -19.02 1.32
CA LEU A 170 -4.25 -18.68 -0.08
C LEU A 170 -3.06 -17.73 -0.20
N GLY A 171 -2.43 -17.70 -1.38
CA GLY A 171 -1.38 -16.71 -1.70
C GLY A 171 -1.94 -15.28 -1.78
N PRO A 172 -1.09 -14.23 -1.67
CA PRO A 172 -1.55 -12.83 -1.64
C PRO A 172 -2.42 -12.42 -2.84
N ARG A 173 -2.13 -12.93 -4.04
CA ARG A 173 -2.93 -12.65 -5.25
C ARG A 173 -4.29 -13.36 -5.20
N ASP A 174 -4.30 -14.62 -4.77
CA ASP A 174 -5.48 -15.47 -4.77
C ASP A 174 -6.49 -15.09 -3.69
N ARG A 175 -6.00 -14.65 -2.52
CA ARG A 175 -6.84 -14.09 -1.44
C ARG A 175 -7.77 -13.00 -1.96
N MET A 176 -7.24 -12.09 -2.77
CA MET A 176 -8.00 -10.92 -3.25
C MET A 176 -9.02 -11.33 -4.30
N LYS A 177 -8.61 -12.19 -5.23
CA LYS A 177 -9.49 -12.73 -6.25
C LYS A 177 -10.65 -13.48 -5.60
N ARG A 178 -10.36 -14.32 -4.60
CA ARG A 178 -11.35 -15.09 -3.86
C ARG A 178 -12.34 -14.21 -3.11
N LEU A 179 -11.88 -13.18 -2.41
CA LEU A 179 -12.77 -12.23 -1.73
C LEU A 179 -13.67 -11.49 -2.71
N LEU A 180 -13.15 -11.07 -3.87
CA LEU A 180 -13.96 -10.44 -4.89
C LEU A 180 -15.02 -11.39 -5.47
N GLU A 181 -14.65 -12.63 -5.78
CA GLU A 181 -15.59 -13.66 -6.25
C GLU A 181 -16.71 -13.93 -5.24
N LEU A 182 -16.34 -14.18 -3.99
CA LEU A 182 -17.31 -14.44 -2.92
C LEU A 182 -18.20 -13.21 -2.65
N SER A 183 -17.66 -11.99 -2.74
CA SER A 183 -18.46 -10.77 -2.59
C SER A 183 -19.52 -10.62 -3.68
N ARG A 184 -19.21 -11.03 -4.92
CA ARG A 184 -20.18 -11.05 -6.02
C ARG A 184 -21.26 -12.11 -5.78
N GLN A 185 -20.88 -13.28 -5.29
CA GLN A 185 -21.82 -14.37 -4.97
C GLN A 185 -22.77 -14.00 -3.83
N ALA A 186 -22.26 -13.32 -2.81
CA ALA A 186 -23.05 -12.92 -1.65
C ALA A 186 -24.00 -11.75 -1.90
N LYS A 187 -24.04 -11.18 -3.12
CA LYS A 187 -24.89 -10.05 -3.52
C LYS A 187 -24.80 -8.86 -2.54
N ILE A 188 -23.64 -8.66 -1.93
CA ILE A 188 -23.42 -7.49 -1.07
C ILE A 188 -23.40 -6.27 -1.99
N GLY A 189 -24.45 -5.44 -1.91
CA GLY A 189 -24.59 -4.25 -2.73
C GLY A 189 -23.34 -3.36 -2.68
N PRO A 190 -22.93 -2.74 -3.80
CA PRO A 190 -21.71 -1.96 -3.86
C PRO A 190 -21.75 -0.82 -2.84
N LEU A 191 -20.59 -0.48 -2.25
CA LEU A 191 -20.47 0.77 -1.52
C LEU A 191 -20.77 1.94 -2.45
N PRO A 192 -21.55 2.94 -2.01
CA PRO A 192 -21.76 4.14 -2.81
C PRO A 192 -20.40 4.80 -3.09
N GLN A 193 -20.10 4.91 -4.37
CA GLN A 193 -18.92 5.57 -4.90
C GLN A 193 -19.18 7.06 -5.07
N LEU A 194 -18.15 7.81 -5.45
CA LEU A 194 -18.33 9.19 -5.91
C LEU A 194 -19.25 9.21 -7.13
N THR A 195 -20.16 10.17 -7.14
CA THR A 195 -20.95 10.46 -8.34
C THR A 195 -20.03 10.96 -9.46
N PRO A 196 -20.40 10.81 -10.74
CA PRO A 196 -19.59 11.33 -11.85
C PRO A 196 -19.28 12.82 -11.73
N LYS A 197 -20.19 13.60 -11.13
CA LYS A 197 -20.02 15.02 -10.87
C LYS A 197 -18.95 15.27 -9.79
N GLU A 198 -19.04 14.59 -8.66
CA GLU A 198 -18.04 14.69 -7.58
C GLU A 198 -16.67 14.20 -8.03
N GLU A 199 -16.61 13.11 -8.82
CA GLU A 199 -15.37 12.59 -9.37
C GLU A 199 -14.71 13.62 -10.29
N ALA A 200 -15.49 14.25 -11.20
CA ALA A 200 -14.98 15.30 -12.09
C ALA A 200 -14.52 16.56 -11.34
N GLU A 201 -15.25 16.98 -10.31
CA GLU A 201 -14.88 18.14 -9.49
C GLU A 201 -13.61 17.87 -8.67
N THR A 202 -13.54 16.70 -8.04
CA THR A 202 -12.36 16.25 -7.28
C THR A 202 -11.15 16.12 -8.20
N ALA A 203 -11.34 15.60 -9.43
CA ALA A 203 -10.29 15.53 -10.43
C ALA A 203 -9.77 16.92 -10.83
N LYS A 204 -10.65 17.91 -11.02
CA LYS A 204 -10.24 19.29 -11.30
C LYS A 204 -9.43 19.89 -10.15
N GLN A 205 -9.86 19.67 -8.91
CA GLN A 205 -9.15 20.15 -7.73
C GLN A 205 -7.77 19.48 -7.57
N LEU A 206 -7.71 18.17 -7.78
CA LEU A 206 -6.46 17.41 -7.79
C LEU A 206 -5.53 17.95 -8.90
N ASP A 207 -6.04 18.09 -10.12
CA ASP A 207 -5.27 18.61 -11.25
C ASP A 207 -4.73 20.02 -10.93
N ALA A 208 -5.54 20.93 -10.38
CA ALA A 208 -5.06 22.25 -9.97
C ALA A 208 -3.92 22.20 -8.93
N LYS A 209 -4.03 21.31 -7.92
CA LYS A 209 -2.99 21.10 -6.91
C LYS A 209 -1.73 20.43 -7.49
N LEU A 210 -1.89 19.58 -8.50
CA LEU A 210 -0.79 18.94 -9.21
C LEU A 210 -0.12 19.87 -10.23
N GLN A 211 -0.86 20.78 -10.86
CA GLN A 211 -0.31 21.82 -11.74
C GLN A 211 0.64 22.75 -10.98
N ALA A 212 0.32 23.06 -9.72
CA ALA A 212 1.24 23.76 -8.81
C ALA A 212 2.53 22.96 -8.51
N LYS A 213 2.56 21.65 -8.81
CA LYS A 213 3.65 20.72 -8.53
C LYS A 213 4.09 20.00 -9.81
N GLY A 214 4.68 20.76 -10.73
CA GLY A 214 4.94 20.42 -12.15
C GLY A 214 5.61 19.08 -12.50
N TRP A 215 6.08 18.28 -11.53
CA TRP A 215 6.68 16.98 -11.78
C TRP A 215 5.68 15.81 -11.83
N LEU A 216 4.51 15.90 -11.18
CA LEU A 216 3.48 14.84 -11.19
C LEU A 216 2.68 14.77 -12.50
N ARG A 217 2.66 15.86 -13.27
CA ARG A 217 1.92 15.98 -14.54
C ARG A 217 2.36 14.95 -15.58
N ASN A 218 3.65 14.60 -15.61
CA ASN A 218 4.22 13.71 -16.63
C ASN A 218 3.88 12.22 -16.41
N GLN A 219 3.45 11.83 -15.20
CA GLN A 219 3.02 10.46 -14.93
C GLN A 219 1.53 10.21 -15.21
N LEU A 220 0.73 11.27 -15.33
CA LEU A 220 -0.73 11.21 -15.43
C LEU A 220 -1.30 11.49 -16.83
N ASN A 221 -0.48 11.97 -17.77
CA ASN A 221 -0.91 12.46 -19.08
C ASN A 221 -0.70 11.47 -20.25
N LYS A 222 -0.64 10.14 -20.05
CA LYS A 222 -0.60 9.19 -21.17
C LYS A 222 -1.94 8.45 -21.33
N ASP A 223 -2.45 8.42 -22.55
CA ASP A 223 -3.74 7.80 -22.88
C ASP A 223 -3.64 6.26 -22.84
N SER A 224 -3.79 5.68 -21.65
CA SER A 224 -3.96 4.23 -21.49
C SER A 224 -5.04 3.91 -20.46
N GLU A 225 -5.76 2.81 -20.68
CA GLU A 225 -6.80 2.32 -19.77
C GLU A 225 -6.26 2.11 -18.33
N LYS A 226 -5.02 1.64 -18.21
CA LYS A 226 -4.32 1.48 -16.93
C LYS A 226 -4.14 2.83 -16.21
N GLN A 227 -3.82 3.90 -16.94
CA GLN A 227 -3.71 5.23 -16.36
C GLN A 227 -5.07 5.84 -16.00
N ALA A 228 -6.13 5.52 -16.74
CA ALA A 228 -7.48 5.92 -16.34
C ALA A 228 -7.87 5.31 -14.98
N ILE A 229 -7.55 4.02 -14.76
CA ILE A 229 -7.73 3.34 -13.47
C ILE A 229 -6.88 4.00 -12.38
N ASP A 230 -5.60 4.24 -12.64
CA ASP A 230 -4.70 4.86 -11.66
C ASP A 230 -5.10 6.30 -11.34
N ARG A 231 -5.56 7.07 -12.33
CA ARG A 231 -6.12 8.42 -12.14
C ARG A 231 -7.37 8.39 -11.27
N ARG A 232 -8.30 7.47 -11.55
CA ARG A 232 -9.51 7.30 -10.73
C ARG A 232 -9.17 6.95 -9.28
N ARG A 233 -8.16 6.11 -9.05
CA ARG A 233 -7.67 5.81 -7.69
C ARG A 233 -7.13 7.06 -7.00
N LEU A 234 -6.33 7.86 -7.69
CA LEU A 234 -5.80 9.10 -7.12
C LEU A 234 -6.91 10.09 -6.78
N VAL A 235 -7.91 10.24 -7.66
CA VAL A 235 -9.10 11.06 -7.40
C VAL A 235 -9.85 10.55 -6.17
N ASN A 236 -10.08 9.24 -6.07
CA ASN A 236 -10.75 8.64 -4.91
C ASN A 236 -9.98 8.87 -3.60
N ASN A 237 -8.65 8.80 -3.60
CA ASN A 237 -7.84 9.10 -2.41
C ASN A 237 -7.86 10.60 -2.10
N TYR A 238 -7.80 11.46 -3.12
CA TYR A 238 -7.82 12.91 -2.97
C TYR A 238 -9.16 13.42 -2.43
N TYR A 239 -10.27 12.78 -2.78
CA TYR A 239 -11.59 13.13 -2.26
C TYR A 239 -11.61 13.21 -0.74
N PHE A 240 -10.98 12.24 -0.04
CA PHE A 240 -10.89 12.22 1.42
C PHE A 240 -9.78 13.12 1.99
N VAL A 241 -8.99 13.77 1.15
CA VAL A 241 -8.13 14.90 1.55
C VAL A 241 -8.97 16.17 1.55
N ALA A 242 -9.72 16.41 0.47
CA ALA A 242 -10.58 17.58 0.32
C ALA A 242 -11.81 17.54 1.26
N ASN A 243 -12.33 16.34 1.53
CA ASN A 243 -13.52 16.09 2.33
C ASN A 243 -13.18 15.08 3.44
N PRO A 244 -12.49 15.51 4.52
CA PRO A 244 -12.13 14.61 5.59
C PRO A 244 -13.39 14.03 6.26
N PRO A 245 -13.45 12.70 6.48
CA PRO A 245 -14.60 12.07 7.10
C PRO A 245 -14.73 12.46 8.58
N LYS A 246 -15.93 12.31 9.16
CA LYS A 246 -16.16 12.55 10.59
C LYS A 246 -15.20 11.69 11.44
N PRO A 247 -14.59 12.27 12.49
CA PRO A 247 -13.65 11.55 13.34
C PRO A 247 -14.33 10.34 14.01
N VAL A 248 -13.51 9.35 14.36
CA VAL A 248 -13.92 8.10 15.01
C VAL A 248 -13.12 7.96 16.30
N SER A 249 -13.75 7.45 17.36
CA SER A 249 -13.07 7.25 18.64
C SER A 249 -11.92 6.24 18.50
N ALA A 250 -10.84 6.44 19.26
CA ALA A 250 -9.69 5.54 19.23
C ALA A 250 -10.07 4.08 19.55
N ALA A 251 -11.01 3.88 20.48
CA ALA A 251 -11.53 2.55 20.82
C ALA A 251 -12.25 1.89 19.63
N ASN A 252 -13.05 2.63 18.85
CA ASN A 252 -13.72 2.10 17.66
C ASN A 252 -12.72 1.76 16.56
N LEU A 253 -11.71 2.60 16.35
CA LEU A 253 -10.65 2.33 15.39
C LEU A 253 -9.84 1.09 15.76
N LEU A 254 -9.51 0.88 17.04
CA LEU A 254 -8.81 -0.31 17.50
C LEU A 254 -9.65 -1.58 17.30
N ARG A 255 -10.94 -1.53 17.64
CA ARG A 255 -11.87 -2.65 17.39
C ARG A 255 -12.01 -2.97 15.90
N PHE A 256 -12.09 -1.93 15.08
CA PHE A 256 -12.14 -2.09 13.63
C PHE A 256 -10.85 -2.71 13.09
N GLU A 257 -9.70 -2.19 13.53
CA GLU A 257 -8.39 -2.66 13.11
C GLU A 257 -8.16 -4.12 13.48
N THR A 258 -8.41 -4.50 14.73
CA THR A 258 -8.22 -5.87 15.23
C THR A 258 -9.06 -6.91 14.48
N ALA A 259 -10.22 -6.53 13.96
CA ALA A 259 -11.06 -7.40 13.16
C ALA A 259 -10.65 -7.52 11.69
N MET A 260 -9.80 -6.60 11.20
CA MET A 260 -9.28 -6.67 9.83
C MET A 260 -8.30 -7.85 9.66
N PRO A 261 -8.24 -8.43 8.45
CA PRO A 261 -7.25 -9.45 8.17
C PRO A 261 -5.83 -8.89 8.33
N SER A 262 -4.92 -9.72 8.83
CA SER A 262 -3.53 -9.34 9.12
C SER A 262 -2.79 -8.74 7.91
N TRP A 263 -3.07 -9.26 6.71
CA TRP A 263 -2.46 -8.77 5.47
C TRP A 263 -3.00 -7.39 5.02
N ILE A 264 -4.14 -6.93 5.53
CA ILE A 264 -4.59 -5.53 5.41
C ILE A 264 -3.96 -4.68 6.52
N ARG A 265 -3.94 -5.17 7.77
CA ARG A 265 -3.31 -4.45 8.89
C ARG A 265 -1.86 -4.06 8.60
N THR A 266 -1.10 -4.99 8.05
CA THR A 266 0.32 -4.75 7.67
C THR A 266 0.51 -3.67 6.59
N THR A 267 -0.56 -3.23 5.93
CA THR A 267 -0.51 -2.06 5.03
C THR A 267 -0.46 -0.73 5.77
N PHE A 268 -0.71 -0.70 7.08
CA PHE A 268 -0.61 0.49 7.91
C PHE A 268 0.71 0.57 8.68
N ASP A 269 1.40 -0.55 8.92
CA ASP A 269 2.64 -0.62 9.71
C ASP A 269 3.73 0.36 9.23
N HIS A 270 3.75 0.66 7.93
CA HIS A 270 4.76 1.53 7.32
C HIS A 270 4.31 3.01 7.21
N LEU A 271 3.14 3.35 7.76
CA LEU A 271 2.62 4.72 7.75
C LEU A 271 2.93 5.43 9.06
N ALA A 272 2.92 6.77 9.03
CA ALA A 272 2.93 7.54 10.27
C ALA A 272 1.62 7.27 11.04
N PRO A 273 1.61 7.30 12.38
CA PRO A 273 0.42 7.01 13.19
C PRO A 273 -0.81 7.84 12.79
N GLU A 274 -0.62 9.12 12.47
CA GLU A 274 -1.71 10.00 12.05
C GLU A 274 -2.27 9.64 10.67
N GLU A 275 -1.43 9.22 9.72
CA GLU A 275 -1.88 8.76 8.40
C GLU A 275 -2.54 7.39 8.48
N ALA A 276 -2.02 6.48 9.30
CA ALA A 276 -2.67 5.21 9.59
C ALA A 276 -4.07 5.45 10.18
N ARG A 277 -4.18 6.32 11.19
CA ARG A 277 -5.45 6.72 11.80
C ARG A 277 -6.41 7.34 10.77
N ARG A 278 -5.92 8.26 9.93
CA ARG A 278 -6.73 8.89 8.86
C ARG A 278 -7.29 7.85 7.91
N ARG A 279 -6.47 6.93 7.41
CA ARG A 279 -6.92 5.88 6.48
C ARG A 279 -7.87 4.89 7.14
N LEU A 280 -7.59 4.47 8.37
CA LEU A 280 -8.51 3.65 9.15
C LEU A 280 -9.87 4.36 9.32
N THR A 281 -9.87 5.67 9.59
CA THR A 281 -11.09 6.48 9.70
C THR A 281 -11.86 6.53 8.38
N ILE A 282 -11.16 6.69 7.24
CA ILE A 282 -11.77 6.64 5.91
C ILE A 282 -12.44 5.28 5.67
N LEU A 283 -11.72 4.18 5.87
CA LEU A 283 -12.26 2.83 5.69
C LEU A 283 -13.44 2.55 6.63
N TYR A 284 -13.32 2.97 7.89
CA TYR A 284 -14.37 2.86 8.88
C TYR A 284 -15.65 3.57 8.44
N ARG A 285 -15.55 4.85 8.06
CA ARG A 285 -16.71 5.67 7.67
C ARG A 285 -17.31 5.28 6.32
N LEU A 286 -16.53 4.65 5.45
CA LEU A 286 -17.06 4.03 4.24
C LEU A 286 -17.99 2.85 4.55
N ILE A 287 -17.68 2.07 5.60
CA ILE A 287 -18.45 0.89 6.03
C ILE A 287 -19.60 1.28 6.97
N TYR A 288 -19.32 2.13 7.96
CA TYR A 288 -20.27 2.61 8.97
C TYR A 288 -20.64 4.08 8.69
N ARG A 289 -21.69 4.25 7.90
CA ARG A 289 -22.18 5.55 7.41
C ARG A 289 -23.20 6.18 8.37
N ASP A 290 -23.50 7.46 8.16
CA ASP A 290 -24.62 8.17 8.78
C ASP A 290 -24.62 8.17 10.32
N GLY A 291 -23.42 8.16 10.91
CA GLY A 291 -23.25 8.14 12.36
C GLY A 291 -23.44 6.76 12.98
N LYS A 292 -23.62 5.70 12.18
CA LYS A 292 -23.51 4.32 12.67
C LYS A 292 -22.08 4.07 13.17
N GLU A 293 -21.98 3.25 14.19
CA GLU A 293 -20.72 2.84 14.81
C GLU A 293 -20.63 1.32 14.85
N ILE A 294 -19.40 0.80 14.92
CA ILE A 294 -19.14 -0.62 15.06
C ILE A 294 -19.81 -1.14 16.35
N PRO A 295 -20.57 -2.26 16.27
CA PRO A 295 -21.16 -2.88 17.45
C PRO A 295 -20.09 -3.26 18.49
N ALA A 296 -20.47 -3.29 19.76
CA ALA A 296 -19.55 -3.69 20.83
C ALA A 296 -19.05 -5.13 20.67
N SER A 297 -19.86 -6.00 20.05
CA SER A 297 -19.52 -7.37 19.68
C SER A 297 -18.54 -7.50 18.52
N GLY A 298 -18.14 -6.38 17.90
CA GLY A 298 -17.24 -6.35 16.75
C GLY A 298 -17.97 -6.08 15.43
N PRO A 299 -17.23 -6.06 14.31
CA PRO A 299 -17.82 -5.76 13.02
C PRO A 299 -18.60 -6.97 12.51
N GLY A 300 -19.92 -6.83 12.51
CA GLY A 300 -20.84 -7.67 11.75
C GLY A 300 -21.75 -6.75 10.93
N PRO A 301 -22.26 -7.21 9.78
CA PRO A 301 -23.37 -6.49 9.17
C PRO A 301 -24.56 -6.53 10.13
N ASP A 302 -25.36 -5.46 10.16
CA ASP A 302 -26.78 -5.51 10.54
C ASP A 302 -27.57 -6.37 9.54
N ALA A 303 -27.07 -7.57 9.17
CA ALA A 303 -27.73 -8.48 8.26
C ALA A 303 -28.74 -9.32 9.06
N PRO A 304 -29.96 -9.53 8.54
CA PRO A 304 -30.91 -10.44 9.16
C PRO A 304 -30.23 -11.79 9.31
N ALA A 305 -30.48 -12.45 10.44
CA ALA A 305 -29.97 -13.78 10.74
C ALA A 305 -30.02 -14.63 9.46
N ARG A 306 -28.86 -14.98 8.91
CA ARG A 306 -28.79 -16.10 7.97
C ARG A 306 -29.32 -17.27 8.77
N GLU A 307 -30.55 -17.69 8.46
CA GLU A 307 -31.11 -18.91 9.03
C GLU A 307 -30.05 -19.98 8.90
N ALA A 308 -29.66 -20.53 10.04
CA ALA A 308 -28.78 -21.68 10.09
C ALA A 308 -29.36 -22.71 9.13
N VAL A 309 -28.58 -23.06 8.10
CA VAL A 309 -28.91 -24.18 7.23
C VAL A 309 -29.10 -25.37 8.15
N LYS A 310 -30.36 -25.78 8.35
CA LYS A 310 -30.70 -26.95 9.15
C LYS A 310 -29.88 -28.13 8.61
N PRO A 311 -29.27 -28.94 9.49
CA PRO A 311 -28.50 -30.09 9.05
C PRO A 311 -29.41 -30.97 8.19
N VAL A 312 -28.96 -31.20 6.95
CA VAL A 312 -29.58 -32.13 6.01
C VAL A 312 -29.67 -33.48 6.72
N LYS A 313 -30.90 -33.98 6.88
CA LYS A 313 -31.17 -35.32 7.41
C LYS A 313 -30.33 -36.33 6.59
N PRO A 314 -29.66 -37.30 7.23
CA PRO A 314 -28.97 -38.35 6.49
C PRO A 314 -29.97 -39.11 5.59
N PRO A 315 -29.52 -39.59 4.42
CA PRO A 315 -30.39 -40.29 3.49
C PRO A 315 -30.96 -41.54 4.17
N VAL A 316 -32.29 -41.66 4.09
CA VAL A 316 -33.04 -42.85 4.51
C VAL A 316 -32.54 -44.01 3.67
N THR A 317 -31.86 -44.96 4.31
CA THR A 317 -31.60 -46.29 3.77
C THR A 317 -32.93 -47.04 3.69
N THR A 318 -33.41 -47.26 2.47
CA THR A 318 -34.48 -48.20 2.18
C THR A 318 -34.02 -49.62 2.56
N PRO A 319 -34.77 -50.38 3.35
CA PRO A 319 -34.43 -51.77 3.65
C PRO A 319 -34.71 -52.65 2.43
N THR A 320 -33.72 -53.46 2.08
CA THR A 320 -33.79 -54.50 1.06
C THR A 320 -34.76 -55.60 1.51
N PRO A 321 -35.72 -56.06 0.67
CA PRO A 321 -36.57 -57.18 1.01
C PRO A 321 -35.78 -58.51 0.92
N SER A 322 -35.87 -59.26 2.01
CA SER A 322 -35.34 -60.60 2.21
C SER A 322 -35.99 -61.61 1.26
N THR A 323 -35.23 -62.14 0.30
CA THR A 323 -35.56 -63.38 -0.40
C THR A 323 -35.03 -64.57 0.41
N GLY A 324 -35.92 -65.21 1.17
CA GLY A 324 -35.72 -66.58 1.65
C GLY A 324 -35.85 -67.60 0.50
N PRO A 325 -35.24 -68.78 0.62
CA PRO A 325 -35.03 -69.70 -0.51
C PRO A 325 -36.22 -70.66 -0.69
N PRO A 326 -36.36 -71.27 -1.88
CA PRO A 326 -37.05 -72.54 -2.00
C PRO A 326 -36.11 -73.66 -2.46
N ILE A 327 -36.07 -74.71 -1.62
CA ILE A 327 -35.89 -76.15 -1.85
C ILE A 327 -34.65 -76.62 -2.62
#